data_AF-W2SVM7-F1
#
_entry.id   AF-W2SVM7-F1
#
_cell.length_a   1.000
_cell.length_b   1.000
_cell.length_c   1.000
_cell.angle_alpha   90.00
_cell.angle_beta   90.00
_cell.angle_gamma   90.00
#
_symmetry.space_group_name_H-M   'P 1'
#
loop_
_entity.id
_entity.type
_entity.pdbx_description
1 polymer ?
#
loop_
_entity_poly.entity_id
_entity_poly.type
_entity_poly.pdbx_seq_one_letter_code
_entity_poly.pdbx_strand_id
1 'polypeptide(L)'
;MFKGRNRSQLHCEEIIAQTYKPTYEPESEGEVTRTCGDELSYAYTVDLSKREQIYSAAEKVKAEVGKVDILINNAGVVTGKKIFDCPDEMMELTMAVNTHSLFYTAKAFVPAMLDSNHGHVVTVASIAGKVGVSGLVDYCASKHGAIGFHESLTAEMDALGKDGVKTTVVCPYYIDTGMFDGVETKSPTLLPVLKPEYVVDCIMEAVLTNKEMISMPRFNYVVMFAMGFLPSNAQAVLSKFFGVNETMENFRGREKHD
;
A
#
# COMPACT_ATOMS: atom_id res chain seq x y z
N MET A 1 7.07 6.42 36.91
CA MET A 1 8.36 7.14 36.87
C MET A 1 9.20 6.47 35.78
N PHE A 2 9.14 7.02 34.57
CA PHE A 2 9.81 6.45 33.38
C PHE A 2 11.31 6.75 33.39
N LYS A 3 12.16 5.77 33.11
CA LYS A 3 13.58 5.98 32.76
C LYS A 3 14.18 4.79 31.99
N GLY A 4 14.76 5.10 30.81
CA GLY A 4 15.83 4.34 30.13
C GLY A 4 15.35 3.21 29.21
N ARG A 5 15.19 3.42 27.89
CA ARG A 5 16.21 3.31 26.80
C ARG A 5 16.72 1.88 26.54
N ASN A 6 16.26 1.26 25.45
CA ASN A 6 17.01 1.13 24.19
C ASN A 6 16.04 0.63 23.10
N ARG A 7 15.92 1.37 21.99
CA ARG A 7 15.15 0.99 20.80
C ARG A 7 16.14 0.88 19.65
N SER A 8 16.20 -0.28 19.00
CA SER A 8 17.00 -0.50 17.79
C SER A 8 16.09 -0.83 16.60
N GLN A 9 16.20 0.03 15.58
CA GLN A 9 16.10 -0.19 14.13
C GLN A 9 14.78 -0.63 13.48
N LEU A 10 14.30 0.24 12.57
CA LEU A 10 13.25 0.00 11.58
C LEU A 10 13.78 -0.86 10.42
N HIS A 11 13.07 -1.92 10.05
CA HIS A 11 13.24 -2.64 8.79
C HIS A 11 11.98 -2.54 7.92
N CYS A 12 12.16 -2.52 6.60
CA CYS A 12 11.09 -2.63 5.61
C CYS A 12 10.58 -4.08 5.59
N GLU A 13 9.84 -4.46 6.60
CA GLU A 13 9.36 -5.82 6.79
C GLU A 13 7.87 -5.77 7.00
N GLU A 14 7.12 -6.33 6.06
CA GLU A 14 5.91 -7.11 6.32
C GLU A 14 5.26 -7.47 4.97
N ILE A 15 5.50 -8.70 4.51
CA ILE A 15 4.48 -9.40 3.71
C ILE A 15 3.43 -9.83 4.72
N ILE A 16 2.33 -9.08 4.78
CA ILE A 16 1.14 -9.53 5.50
C ILE A 16 0.40 -10.51 4.59
N ALA A 17 0.71 -11.79 4.72
CA ALA A 17 -0.26 -12.85 4.49
C ALA A 17 -0.91 -13.13 5.86
N GLN A 18 -1.90 -12.33 6.25
CA GLN A 18 -2.66 -12.54 7.50
C GLN A 18 -4.07 -13.01 7.21
N THR A 19 -4.47 -14.10 7.86
CA THR A 19 -5.73 -14.17 8.60
C THR A 19 -5.60 -13.24 9.82
N TYR A 20 -6.41 -12.18 9.96
CA TYR A 20 -6.11 -11.01 10.83
C TYR A 20 -7.15 -10.66 11.91
N LYS A 21 -6.69 -10.35 13.15
CA LYS A 21 -6.82 -9.04 13.89
C LYS A 21 -5.86 -8.96 15.13
N PRO A 22 -5.46 -7.76 15.66
CA PRO A 22 -4.06 -7.47 16.11
C PRO A 22 -3.79 -7.02 17.57
N THR A 23 -2.52 -7.15 18.02
CA THR A 23 -1.71 -6.18 18.82
C THR A 23 -0.18 -6.48 18.65
N TYR A 24 0.72 -5.46 18.71
CA TYR A 24 2.15 -5.54 18.30
C TYR A 24 3.15 -4.86 19.28
N GLU A 25 4.34 -5.47 19.44
CA GLU A 25 5.67 -4.86 19.74
C GLU A 25 6.80 -5.73 19.08
N PRO A 26 7.89 -5.16 18.51
CA PRO A 26 8.93 -5.91 17.80
C PRO A 26 10.19 -6.21 18.63
N GLU A 27 10.75 -7.41 18.47
CA GLU A 27 12.15 -7.73 18.80
C GLU A 27 12.75 -8.74 17.78
N SER A 28 13.80 -8.30 17.07
CA SER A 28 14.89 -9.01 16.34
C SER A 28 14.60 -9.88 15.10
N GLU A 29 15.56 -9.81 14.16
CA GLU A 29 15.70 -10.63 12.93
C GLU A 29 15.70 -12.15 13.24
N GLY A 30 14.59 -12.80 12.94
CA GLY A 30 14.41 -14.25 13.09
C GLY A 30 12.97 -14.65 12.78
N GLU A 31 12.79 -15.80 12.14
CA GLU A 31 11.47 -16.41 11.94
C GLU A 31 10.80 -16.63 13.30
N VAL A 32 9.65 -15.99 13.53
CA VAL A 32 8.90 -16.18 14.77
C VAL A 32 7.53 -16.75 14.46
N THR A 33 7.35 -18.02 14.82
CA THR A 33 6.02 -18.60 15.00
C THR A 33 5.48 -18.09 16.33
N ARG A 34 4.34 -17.38 16.32
CA ARG A 34 3.71 -16.86 17.54
C ARG A 34 2.28 -17.36 17.65
N THR A 35 1.76 -17.39 18.88
CA THR A 35 0.35 -17.61 19.15
C THR A 35 -0.30 -16.25 19.40
N CYS A 36 -1.31 -15.90 18.60
CA CYS A 36 -2.16 -14.74 18.84
C CYS A 36 -3.52 -15.24 19.33
N GLY A 37 -3.68 -15.35 20.65
CA GLY A 37 -4.78 -16.13 21.23
C GLY A 37 -4.53 -17.63 21.04
N ASP A 38 -5.54 -18.36 20.55
CA ASP A 38 -5.49 -19.82 20.34
C ASP A 38 -4.98 -20.22 18.93
N GLU A 39 -4.62 -19.26 18.08
CA GLU A 39 -4.25 -19.51 16.68
C GLU A 39 -2.78 -19.21 16.35
N LEU A 40 -2.26 -19.93 15.36
CA LEU A 40 -0.87 -19.92 14.92
C LEU A 40 -0.62 -18.81 13.89
N SER A 41 0.38 -17.96 14.15
CA SER A 41 0.83 -16.94 13.21
C SER A 41 2.29 -17.15 12.81
N TYR A 42 2.58 -16.84 11.54
CA TYR A 42 3.91 -16.92 10.94
C TYR A 42 4.36 -15.53 10.51
N ALA A 43 5.61 -15.20 10.76
CA ALA A 43 6.21 -13.94 10.36
C ALA A 43 7.48 -14.19 9.55
N TYR A 44 7.59 -13.52 8.40
CA TYR A 44 8.74 -13.59 7.51
C TYR A 44 9.28 -12.19 7.23
N THR A 45 10.55 -11.99 7.53
CA THR A 45 11.33 -10.81 7.14
C THR A 45 11.69 -10.91 5.66
N VAL A 46 11.22 -9.96 4.84
CA VAL A 46 11.42 -10.00 3.37
C VAL A 46 11.65 -8.59 2.82
N ASP A 47 12.79 -8.39 2.14
CA ASP A 47 13.03 -7.18 1.36
C ASP A 47 12.29 -7.26 0.02
N LEU A 48 11.20 -6.49 -0.09
CA LEU A 48 10.35 -6.45 -1.28
C LEU A 48 10.98 -5.73 -2.48
N SER A 49 12.14 -5.09 -2.31
CA SER A 49 12.95 -4.61 -3.45
C SER A 49 13.70 -5.76 -4.14
N LYS A 50 13.79 -6.93 -3.51
CA LYS A 50 14.53 -8.10 -4.00
C LYS A 50 13.59 -9.22 -4.41
N ARG A 51 13.45 -9.40 -5.73
CA ARG A 51 12.65 -10.46 -6.35
C ARG A 51 12.96 -11.86 -5.78
N GLU A 52 14.23 -12.17 -5.59
CA GLU A 52 14.70 -13.47 -5.12
C GLU A 52 14.23 -13.76 -3.68
N GLN A 53 14.20 -12.73 -2.82
CA GLN A 53 13.71 -12.87 -1.45
C GLN A 53 12.20 -13.08 -1.43
N ILE A 54 11.44 -12.38 -2.28
CA ILE A 54 9.98 -12.57 -2.41
C ILE A 54 9.66 -14.02 -2.76
N TYR A 55 10.33 -14.58 -3.78
CA TYR A 55 10.09 -15.97 -4.17
C TYR A 55 10.55 -16.96 -3.11
N SER A 56 11.72 -16.73 -2.48
CA SER A 56 12.18 -17.60 -1.39
C SER A 56 11.20 -17.63 -0.22
N ALA A 57 10.64 -16.48 0.17
CA ALA A 57 9.66 -16.39 1.24
C ALA A 57 8.33 -17.03 0.84
N ALA A 58 7.89 -16.83 -0.42
CA ALA A 58 6.67 -17.46 -0.91
C ALA A 58 6.73 -18.99 -0.89
N GLU A 59 7.88 -19.58 -1.21
CA GLU A 59 8.05 -21.04 -1.11
C GLU A 59 7.99 -21.53 0.34
N LYS A 60 8.55 -20.78 1.29
CA LYS A 60 8.40 -21.08 2.73
C LYS A 60 6.95 -21.01 3.18
N VAL A 61 6.23 -19.93 2.83
CA VAL A 61 4.80 -19.78 3.13
C VAL A 61 3.99 -20.96 2.60
N LYS A 62 4.24 -21.40 1.36
CA LYS A 62 3.54 -22.55 0.77
C LYS A 62 3.85 -23.86 1.50
N ALA A 63 5.07 -24.03 1.99
CA ALA A 63 5.49 -25.26 2.68
C ALA A 63 4.99 -25.33 4.14
N GLU A 64 5.01 -24.19 4.84
CA GLU A 64 4.75 -24.12 6.29
C GLU A 64 3.30 -23.76 6.62
N VAL A 65 2.70 -22.87 5.83
CA VAL A 65 1.34 -22.36 6.04
C VAL A 65 0.36 -23.01 5.07
N GLY A 66 0.76 -23.13 3.80
CA GLY A 66 -0.05 -23.70 2.74
C GLY A 66 -0.56 -22.64 1.77
N LYS A 67 -1.78 -22.83 1.27
CA LYS A 67 -2.39 -21.95 0.27
C LYS A 67 -2.75 -20.60 0.90
N VAL A 68 -2.36 -19.51 0.24
CA VAL A 68 -2.78 -18.15 0.60
C VAL A 68 -4.14 -17.87 -0.03
N ASP A 69 -5.15 -17.59 0.79
CA ASP A 69 -6.49 -17.21 0.32
C ASP A 69 -6.65 -15.71 0.10
N ILE A 70 -5.95 -14.87 0.86
CA ILE A 70 -5.98 -13.42 0.71
C ILE A 70 -4.55 -12.89 0.61
N LEU A 71 -4.22 -12.25 -0.52
CA LEU A 71 -2.96 -11.55 -0.73
C LEU A 71 -3.17 -10.04 -0.55
N ILE A 72 -2.58 -9.44 0.49
CA ILE A 72 -2.64 -8.01 0.72
C ILE A 72 -1.31 -7.36 0.33
N ASN A 73 -1.27 -6.77 -0.86
CA ASN A 73 -0.16 -5.96 -1.31
C ASN A 73 -0.22 -4.55 -0.69
N ASN A 74 0.29 -4.43 0.55
CA ASN A 74 0.26 -3.20 1.33
C ASN A 74 1.57 -2.40 1.33
N ALA A 75 2.71 -3.10 1.26
CA ALA A 75 4.00 -2.47 1.45
C ALA A 75 4.26 -1.31 0.48
N GLY A 76 4.92 -0.27 0.99
CA GLY A 76 5.29 0.86 0.16
C GLY A 76 6.31 1.77 0.81
N VAL A 77 7.03 2.50 -0.05
CA VAL A 77 7.99 3.54 0.31
C VAL A 77 7.64 4.85 -0.40
N VAL A 78 8.09 5.96 0.18
CA VAL A 78 7.94 7.29 -0.38
C VAL A 78 9.25 8.06 -0.15
N THR A 79 9.65 8.85 -1.13
CA THR A 79 10.87 9.66 -1.07
C THR A 79 10.57 11.08 -0.57
N GLY A 80 9.50 11.69 -1.09
CA GLY A 80 9.09 13.05 -0.74
C GLY A 80 10.01 14.14 -1.30
N LYS A 81 10.76 13.83 -2.37
CA LYS A 81 11.68 14.77 -3.02
C LYS A 81 11.16 15.20 -4.39
N LYS A 82 11.51 16.43 -4.79
CA LYS A 82 11.31 16.87 -6.18
C LYS A 82 12.20 16.04 -7.09
N ILE A 83 11.72 15.74 -8.30
CA ILE A 83 12.41 14.84 -9.24
C ILE A 83 13.85 15.29 -9.55
N PHE A 84 14.10 16.59 -9.63
CA PHE A 84 15.44 17.13 -9.93
C PHE A 84 16.45 17.00 -8.79
N ASP A 85 15.96 16.76 -7.56
CA ASP A 85 16.76 16.65 -6.34
C ASP A 85 16.68 15.23 -5.74
N CYS A 86 15.95 14.31 -6.39
CA CYS A 86 15.75 12.95 -5.92
C CYS A 86 16.87 12.05 -6.45
N PRO A 87 17.64 11.36 -5.58
CA PRO A 87 18.62 10.38 -6.03
C PRO A 87 17.96 9.24 -6.81
N ASP A 88 18.60 8.81 -7.89
CA ASP A 88 18.08 7.75 -8.77
C ASP A 88 17.77 6.46 -8.00
N GLU A 89 18.65 6.04 -7.10
CA GLU A 89 18.46 4.85 -6.27
C GLU A 89 17.18 4.86 -5.42
N MET A 90 16.72 6.04 -5.00
CA MET A 90 15.48 6.18 -4.23
C MET A 90 14.26 6.03 -5.13
N MET A 91 14.31 6.58 -6.35
CA MET A 91 13.24 6.40 -7.34
C MET A 91 13.13 4.94 -7.79
N GLU A 92 14.27 4.28 -8.02
CA GLU A 92 14.34 2.86 -8.33
C GLU A 92 13.75 2.01 -7.21
N LEU A 93 14.09 2.32 -5.95
CA LEU A 93 13.52 1.67 -4.77
C LEU A 93 12.00 1.85 -4.70
N THR A 94 11.49 3.06 -4.95
CA THR A 94 10.05 3.34 -5.00
C THR A 94 9.34 2.45 -6.02
N MET A 95 9.88 2.32 -7.23
CA MET A 95 9.31 1.45 -8.26
C MET A 95 9.43 -0.03 -7.90
N ALA A 96 10.58 -0.45 -7.35
CA ALA A 96 10.81 -1.84 -6.96
C ALA A 96 9.80 -2.30 -5.89
N VAL A 97 9.62 -1.51 -4.84
CA VAL A 97 8.72 -1.86 -3.72
C VAL A 97 7.25 -1.62 -4.08
N ASN A 98 6.89 -0.46 -4.60
CA ASN A 98 5.47 -0.10 -4.77
C ASN A 98 4.83 -0.71 -6.02
N THR A 99 5.62 -1.17 -6.99
CA THR A 99 5.12 -1.68 -8.28
C THR A 99 5.68 -3.06 -8.63
N HIS A 100 7.00 -3.25 -8.68
CA HIS A 100 7.56 -4.52 -9.14
C HIS A 100 7.21 -5.68 -8.19
N SER A 101 7.22 -5.43 -6.88
CA SER A 101 6.84 -6.43 -5.87
C SER A 101 5.45 -7.02 -6.12
N LEU A 102 4.50 -6.21 -6.62
CA LEU A 102 3.13 -6.63 -6.93
C LEU A 102 3.09 -7.74 -7.99
N PHE A 103 3.93 -7.62 -9.02
CA PHE A 103 4.04 -8.65 -10.05
C PHE A 103 4.59 -9.95 -9.45
N TYR A 104 5.58 -9.85 -8.57
CA TYR A 104 6.25 -11.01 -8.00
C TYR A 104 5.37 -11.75 -7.00
N THR A 105 4.68 -11.03 -6.10
CA THR A 105 3.75 -11.63 -5.15
C THR A 105 2.54 -12.22 -5.88
N ALA A 106 2.00 -11.56 -6.89
CA ALA A 106 0.91 -12.11 -7.70
C ALA A 106 1.33 -13.40 -8.41
N LYS A 107 2.48 -13.41 -9.08
CA LYS A 107 3.02 -14.63 -9.71
C LYS A 107 3.26 -15.76 -8.72
N ALA A 108 3.58 -15.43 -7.46
CA ALA A 108 3.86 -16.43 -6.44
C ALA A 108 2.59 -17.08 -5.87
N PHE A 109 1.51 -16.30 -5.69
CA PHE A 109 0.34 -16.75 -4.92
C PHE A 109 -0.96 -16.87 -5.73
N VAL A 110 -1.17 -16.04 -6.77
CA VAL A 110 -2.41 -16.05 -7.56
C VAL A 110 -2.66 -17.35 -8.32
N PRO A 111 -1.66 -18.07 -8.87
CA PRO A 111 -1.92 -19.34 -9.56
C PRO A 111 -2.71 -20.36 -8.72
N ALA A 112 -2.40 -20.49 -7.43
CA ALA A 112 -3.13 -21.41 -6.54
C ALA A 112 -4.57 -20.93 -6.27
N MET A 113 -4.80 -19.62 -6.23
CA MET A 113 -6.16 -19.06 -6.15
C MET A 113 -6.96 -19.40 -7.41
N LEU A 114 -6.34 -19.26 -8.59
CA LEU A 114 -6.95 -19.62 -9.87
C LEU A 114 -7.30 -21.09 -9.96
N ASP A 115 -6.39 -21.98 -9.56
CA ASP A 115 -6.62 -23.43 -9.62
C ASP A 115 -7.83 -23.84 -8.77
N SER A 116 -7.98 -23.25 -7.58
CA SER A 116 -9.13 -23.48 -6.70
C SER A 116 -10.37 -22.64 -7.02
N ASN A 117 -10.26 -21.69 -7.95
CA ASN A 117 -11.23 -20.61 -8.17
C ASN A 117 -11.68 -19.96 -6.84
N HIS A 118 -10.72 -19.69 -5.95
CA HIS A 118 -10.99 -19.09 -4.64
C HIS A 118 -9.78 -18.30 -4.15
N GLY A 119 -9.98 -16.99 -3.96
CA GLY A 119 -9.02 -16.13 -3.29
C GLY A 119 -9.37 -14.65 -3.42
N HIS A 120 -8.54 -13.78 -2.86
CA HIS A 120 -8.72 -12.33 -2.92
C HIS A 120 -7.37 -11.61 -3.01
N VAL A 121 -7.18 -10.78 -4.03
CA VAL A 121 -6.00 -9.91 -4.17
C VAL A 121 -6.38 -8.47 -3.80
N VAL A 122 -5.76 -7.94 -2.75
CA VAL A 122 -5.93 -6.56 -2.29
C VAL A 122 -4.70 -5.75 -2.67
N THR A 123 -4.89 -4.65 -3.40
CA THR A 123 -3.81 -3.73 -3.79
C THR A 123 -3.97 -2.40 -3.08
N VAL A 124 -3.07 -2.09 -2.13
CA VAL A 124 -3.06 -0.79 -1.44
C VAL A 124 -2.27 0.23 -2.27
N ALA A 125 -3.01 0.96 -3.08
CA ALA A 125 -2.52 2.04 -3.91
C ALA A 125 -2.53 3.37 -3.14
N SER A 126 -3.09 4.42 -3.73
CA SER A 126 -3.28 5.75 -3.16
C SER A 126 -4.14 6.56 -4.12
N ILE A 127 -4.74 7.66 -3.66
CA ILE A 127 -5.27 8.66 -4.60
C ILE A 127 -4.16 9.18 -5.53
N ALA A 128 -2.89 9.17 -5.09
CA ALA A 128 -1.72 9.50 -5.90
C ALA A 128 -1.51 8.54 -7.09
N GLY A 129 -2.23 7.42 -7.15
CA GLY A 129 -2.29 6.55 -8.33
C GLY A 129 -3.29 7.01 -9.40
N LYS A 130 -4.05 8.08 -9.13
CA LYS A 130 -5.01 8.68 -10.08
C LYS A 130 -4.73 10.16 -10.34
N VAL A 131 -3.90 10.81 -9.50
CA VAL A 131 -3.55 12.23 -9.60
C VAL A 131 -2.06 12.47 -9.32
N GLY A 132 -1.50 13.53 -9.90
CA GLY A 132 -0.12 13.96 -9.64
C GLY A 132 -0.02 14.95 -8.48
N VAL A 133 1.06 14.87 -7.70
CA VAL A 133 1.35 15.76 -6.57
C VAL A 133 2.82 16.19 -6.63
N SER A 134 3.09 17.48 -6.41
CA SER A 134 4.45 18.02 -6.33
C SER A 134 5.25 17.34 -5.22
N GLY A 135 6.52 17.02 -5.48
CA GLY A 135 7.39 16.31 -4.53
C GLY A 135 7.12 14.81 -4.40
N LEU A 136 6.24 14.24 -5.23
CA LEU A 136 5.88 12.82 -5.24
C LEU A 136 5.92 12.22 -6.65
N VAL A 137 6.81 12.67 -7.54
CA VAL A 137 6.79 12.24 -8.94
C VAL A 137 6.97 10.72 -9.09
N ASP A 138 7.98 10.16 -8.41
CA ASP A 138 8.25 8.72 -8.35
C ASP A 138 7.12 7.95 -7.63
N TYR A 139 6.63 8.48 -6.51
CA TYR A 139 5.56 7.86 -5.75
C TYR A 139 4.25 7.81 -6.55
N CYS A 140 3.83 8.93 -7.15
CA CYS A 140 2.67 9.00 -8.03
C CYS A 140 2.81 8.04 -9.21
N ALA A 141 3.97 8.00 -9.87
CA ALA A 141 4.22 7.05 -10.97
C ALA A 141 4.06 5.60 -10.49
N SER A 142 4.63 5.25 -9.35
CA SER A 142 4.55 3.90 -8.78
C SER A 142 3.12 3.51 -8.38
N LYS A 143 2.33 4.44 -7.83
CA LYS A 143 0.94 4.19 -7.45
C LYS A 143 0.00 4.16 -8.66
N HIS A 144 0.31 4.87 -9.75
CA HIS A 144 -0.37 4.66 -11.04
C HIS A 144 -0.04 3.26 -11.58
N GLY A 145 1.21 2.82 -11.48
CA GLY A 145 1.63 1.45 -11.79
C GLY A 145 0.87 0.40 -10.98
N ALA A 146 0.66 0.63 -9.68
CA ALA A 146 -0.13 -0.25 -8.82
C ALA A 146 -1.61 -0.35 -9.24
N ILE A 147 -2.21 0.77 -9.65
CA ILE A 147 -3.59 0.80 -10.17
C ILE A 147 -3.67 0.08 -11.52
N GLY A 148 -2.74 0.35 -12.44
CA GLY A 148 -2.70 -0.33 -13.74
C GLY A 148 -2.49 -1.83 -13.61
N PHE A 149 -1.62 -2.26 -12.67
CA PHE A 149 -1.45 -3.66 -12.30
C PHE A 149 -2.78 -4.28 -11.82
N HIS A 150 -3.47 -3.61 -10.89
CA HIS A 150 -4.72 -4.11 -10.34
C HIS A 150 -5.84 -4.23 -11.39
N GLU A 151 -6.03 -3.18 -12.19
CA GLU A 151 -7.03 -3.15 -13.26
C GLU A 151 -6.76 -4.26 -14.30
N SER A 152 -5.49 -4.45 -14.67
CA SER A 152 -5.09 -5.51 -15.62
C SER A 152 -5.29 -6.91 -15.05
N LEU A 153 -4.87 -7.14 -13.80
CA LEU A 153 -5.05 -8.43 -13.14
C LEU A 153 -6.52 -8.81 -13.02
N THR A 154 -7.38 -7.85 -12.66
CA THR A 154 -8.84 -8.06 -12.57
C THR A 154 -9.42 -8.45 -13.93
N ALA A 155 -9.04 -7.73 -15.00
CA ALA A 155 -9.47 -8.06 -16.35
C ALA A 155 -8.99 -9.44 -16.82
N GLU A 156 -7.81 -9.89 -16.41
CA GLU A 156 -7.34 -11.26 -16.66
C GLU A 156 -8.19 -12.30 -15.93
N MET A 157 -8.57 -12.06 -14.66
CA MET A 157 -9.46 -12.98 -13.93
C MET A 157 -10.82 -13.11 -14.63
N ASP A 158 -11.39 -11.99 -15.07
CA ASP A 158 -12.65 -11.93 -15.80
C ASP A 158 -12.56 -12.68 -17.14
N ALA A 159 -11.49 -12.44 -17.91
CA ALA A 159 -11.27 -13.10 -19.20
C ALA A 159 -11.08 -14.62 -19.06
N LEU A 160 -10.54 -15.09 -17.93
CA LEU A 160 -10.39 -16.51 -17.61
C LEU A 160 -11.67 -17.13 -17.02
N GLY A 161 -12.72 -16.34 -16.75
CA GLY A 161 -13.95 -16.80 -16.12
C GLY A 161 -13.76 -17.22 -14.65
N LYS A 162 -12.80 -16.63 -13.95
CA LYS A 162 -12.42 -16.98 -12.56
C LYS A 162 -13.16 -16.10 -11.56
N ASP A 163 -14.48 -16.28 -11.51
CA ASP A 163 -15.41 -15.50 -10.68
C ASP A 163 -15.19 -15.64 -9.17
N GLY A 164 -14.49 -16.67 -8.70
CA GLY A 164 -14.19 -16.89 -7.29
C GLY A 164 -12.89 -16.25 -6.81
N VAL A 165 -12.09 -15.65 -7.72
CA VAL A 165 -10.91 -14.86 -7.36
C VAL A 165 -11.28 -13.38 -7.38
N LYS A 166 -11.40 -12.77 -6.20
CA LYS A 166 -11.80 -11.38 -6.03
C LYS A 166 -10.61 -10.45 -6.06
N THR A 167 -10.84 -9.19 -6.39
CA THR A 167 -9.83 -8.14 -6.32
C THR A 167 -10.39 -6.90 -5.61
N THR A 168 -9.58 -6.23 -4.80
CA THR A 168 -9.91 -4.93 -4.19
C THR A 168 -8.74 -3.96 -4.33
N VAL A 169 -8.97 -2.77 -4.88
CA VAL A 169 -8.00 -1.66 -4.86
C VAL A 169 -8.39 -0.64 -3.80
N VAL A 170 -7.38 -0.22 -3.03
CA VAL A 170 -7.52 0.76 -1.97
C VAL A 170 -6.79 2.03 -2.36
N CYS A 171 -7.51 3.15 -2.41
CA CYS A 171 -7.00 4.47 -2.79
C CYS A 171 -7.16 5.46 -1.62
N PRO A 172 -6.34 5.36 -0.56
CA PRO A 172 -6.39 6.31 0.53
C PRO A 172 -5.74 7.66 0.15
N TYR A 173 -6.20 8.72 0.81
CA TYR A 173 -5.48 9.97 0.98
C TYR A 173 -4.36 9.82 2.02
N TYR A 174 -3.75 10.91 2.49
CA TYR A 174 -2.73 10.85 3.52
C TYR A 174 -3.25 10.15 4.79
N ILE A 175 -2.41 9.26 5.36
CA ILE A 175 -2.70 8.49 6.58
C ILE A 175 -1.62 8.81 7.61
N ASP A 176 -2.03 9.01 8.86
CA ASP A 176 -1.15 9.30 9.98
C ASP A 176 -0.42 8.04 10.49
N THR A 177 0.53 7.54 9.70
CA THR A 177 1.37 6.35 10.01
C THR A 177 2.86 6.70 10.16
N GLY A 178 3.19 7.99 10.23
CA GLY A 178 4.56 8.50 10.12
C GLY A 178 5.15 8.49 8.70
N MET A 179 4.58 7.74 7.74
CA MET A 179 5.04 7.75 6.33
C MET A 179 4.94 9.14 5.70
N PHE A 180 3.89 9.89 6.04
CA PHE A 180 3.62 11.25 5.56
C PHE A 180 3.71 12.28 6.69
N ASP A 181 4.60 12.07 7.65
CA ASP A 181 4.80 13.05 8.72
C ASP A 181 5.19 14.42 8.16
N GLY A 182 4.61 15.48 8.72
CA GLY A 182 4.78 16.86 8.27
C GLY A 182 3.94 17.27 7.05
N VAL A 183 3.07 16.40 6.51
CA VAL A 183 2.16 16.76 5.42
C VAL A 183 1.09 17.75 5.91
N GLU A 184 0.81 18.78 5.12
CA GLU A 184 -0.20 19.80 5.46
C GLU A 184 -1.28 19.88 4.38
N THR A 185 -2.53 19.95 4.78
CA THR A 185 -3.66 20.14 3.85
C THR A 185 -4.30 21.51 4.07
N LYS A 186 -4.45 22.32 3.01
CA LYS A 186 -5.10 23.65 3.11
C LYS A 186 -6.59 23.61 3.47
N SER A 187 -7.23 22.45 3.33
CA SER A 187 -8.66 22.25 3.61
C SER A 187 -8.89 20.99 4.47
N PRO A 188 -8.46 20.99 5.75
CA PRO A 188 -8.48 19.79 6.60
C PRO A 188 -9.91 19.28 6.87
N THR A 189 -10.92 20.15 6.82
CA THR A 189 -12.33 19.75 6.97
C THR A 189 -12.82 18.89 5.79
N LEU A 190 -12.28 19.12 4.59
CA LEU A 190 -12.68 18.41 3.36
C LEU A 190 -11.75 17.24 3.05
N LEU A 191 -10.45 17.43 3.31
CA LEU A 191 -9.37 16.48 3.01
C LEU A 191 -8.54 16.24 4.29
N PRO A 192 -9.14 15.62 5.32
CA PRO A 192 -8.43 15.32 6.56
C PRO A 192 -7.37 14.24 6.33
N VAL A 193 -6.26 14.34 7.08
CA VAL A 193 -5.36 13.20 7.26
C VAL A 193 -6.13 12.10 8.00
N LEU A 194 -6.08 10.89 7.47
CA LEU A 194 -6.88 9.77 7.94
C LEU A 194 -6.18 9.05 9.10
N LYS A 195 -6.96 8.59 10.07
CA LYS A 195 -6.47 7.74 11.14
C LYS A 195 -6.23 6.31 10.63
N PRO A 196 -5.13 5.64 11.00
CA PRO A 196 -4.84 4.28 10.55
C PRO A 196 -5.96 3.28 10.85
N GLU A 197 -6.58 3.36 12.04
CA GLU A 197 -7.62 2.43 12.47
C GLU A 197 -8.86 2.55 11.57
N TYR A 198 -9.24 3.78 11.21
CA TYR A 198 -10.35 4.03 10.29
C TYR A 198 -10.08 3.45 8.89
N VAL A 199 -8.85 3.60 8.39
CA VAL A 199 -8.46 3.05 7.08
C VAL A 199 -8.49 1.52 7.11
N VAL A 200 -7.96 0.90 8.17
CA VAL A 200 -7.99 -0.55 8.35
C VAL A 200 -9.43 -1.06 8.40
N ASP A 201 -10.32 -0.43 9.18
CA ASP A 201 -11.73 -0.84 9.25
C ASP A 201 -12.41 -0.76 7.87
N CYS A 202 -12.16 0.30 7.10
CA CYS A 202 -12.68 0.44 5.73
C CYS A 202 -12.13 -0.64 4.79
N ILE A 203 -10.83 -0.97 4.89
CA ILE A 203 -10.21 -2.04 4.08
C ILE A 203 -10.82 -3.38 4.44
N MET A 204 -10.96 -3.69 5.73
CA MET A 204 -11.55 -4.95 6.18
C MET A 204 -13.01 -5.08 5.73
N GLU A 205 -13.80 -4.02 5.83
CA GLU A 205 -15.17 -4.01 5.30
C GLU A 205 -15.18 -4.28 3.77
N ALA A 206 -14.28 -3.64 3.02
CA ALA A 206 -14.18 -3.83 1.58
C ALA A 206 -13.79 -5.27 1.19
N VAL A 207 -12.84 -5.86 1.91
CA VAL A 207 -12.41 -7.25 1.70
C VAL A 207 -13.57 -8.19 2.00
N LEU A 208 -14.23 -8.05 3.16
CA LEU A 208 -15.34 -8.91 3.58
C LEU A 208 -16.59 -8.79 2.68
N THR A 209 -16.74 -7.65 1.99
CA THR A 209 -17.86 -7.39 1.07
C THR A 209 -17.48 -7.53 -0.41
N ASN A 210 -16.26 -7.99 -0.71
CA ASN A 210 -15.73 -8.13 -2.07
C ASN A 210 -15.86 -6.86 -2.92
N LYS A 211 -15.65 -5.70 -2.30
CA LYS A 211 -15.77 -4.41 -2.98
C LYS A 211 -14.53 -4.16 -3.83
N GLU A 212 -14.73 -3.96 -5.14
CA GLU A 212 -13.62 -3.81 -6.10
C GLU A 212 -12.76 -2.57 -5.85
N MET A 213 -13.35 -1.44 -5.46
CA MET A 213 -12.61 -0.19 -5.23
C MET A 213 -13.11 0.55 -3.99
N ILE A 214 -12.17 0.95 -3.13
CA ILE A 214 -12.40 1.90 -2.04
C ILE A 214 -11.48 3.11 -2.14
N SER A 215 -12.05 4.31 -2.04
CA SER A 215 -11.30 5.57 -1.99
C SER A 215 -11.70 6.35 -0.74
N MET A 216 -10.70 6.85 -0.02
CA MET A 216 -10.87 7.53 1.27
C MET A 216 -10.12 8.86 1.29
N PRO A 217 -10.75 9.97 1.73
CA PRO A 217 -12.16 10.08 2.11
C PRO A 217 -13.10 9.88 0.90
N ARG A 218 -14.37 9.52 1.15
CA ARG A 218 -15.35 9.23 0.07
C ARG A 218 -15.56 10.39 -0.90
N PHE A 219 -15.24 11.62 -0.50
CA PHE A 219 -15.26 12.77 -1.40
C PHE A 219 -14.31 12.62 -2.60
N ASN A 220 -13.25 11.81 -2.48
CA ASN A 220 -12.33 11.52 -3.58
C ASN A 220 -13.01 10.95 -4.82
N TYR A 221 -14.12 10.21 -4.68
CA TYR A 221 -14.86 9.72 -5.85
C TYR A 221 -15.40 10.87 -6.71
N VAL A 222 -15.86 11.96 -6.08
CA VAL A 222 -16.32 13.17 -6.80
C VAL A 222 -15.15 13.87 -7.48
N VAL A 223 -14.00 13.96 -6.79
CA VAL A 223 -12.78 14.55 -7.35
C VAL A 223 -12.31 13.78 -8.58
N MET A 224 -12.23 12.45 -8.49
CA MET A 224 -11.83 11.57 -9.60
C MET A 224 -12.80 11.69 -10.79
N PHE A 225 -14.11 11.68 -10.50
CA PHE A 225 -15.13 11.88 -11.53
C PHE A 225 -14.95 13.24 -12.23
N ALA A 226 -14.80 14.33 -11.46
CA ALA A 226 -14.63 15.67 -12.01
C ALA A 226 -13.34 15.79 -12.86
N MET A 227 -12.23 15.24 -12.38
CA MET A 227 -10.95 15.28 -13.11
C MET A 227 -11.00 14.56 -14.45
N GLY A 228 -11.86 13.55 -14.62
CA GLY A 228 -12.04 12.86 -15.90
C GLY A 228 -12.63 13.73 -17.02
N PHE A 229 -13.37 14.78 -16.69
CA PHE A 229 -14.04 15.66 -17.68
C PHE A 229 -13.43 17.06 -17.78
N LEU A 230 -12.69 17.49 -16.75
CA LEU A 230 -12.15 18.84 -16.70
C LEU A 230 -10.93 18.99 -17.61
N PRO A 231 -10.86 20.04 -18.44
CA PRO A 231 -9.63 20.41 -19.15
C PRO A 231 -8.45 20.63 -18.20
N SER A 232 -7.23 20.40 -18.68
CA SER A 232 -6.00 20.45 -17.86
C SER A 232 -5.78 21.80 -17.15
N ASN A 233 -6.16 22.91 -17.78
CA ASN A 233 -6.11 24.24 -17.17
C ASN A 233 -7.09 24.38 -16.00
N ALA A 234 -8.28 23.80 -16.08
CA ALA A 234 -9.25 23.80 -14.99
C ALA A 234 -8.76 22.93 -13.82
N GLN A 235 -8.17 21.76 -14.12
CA GLN A 235 -7.54 20.91 -13.11
C GLN A 235 -6.40 21.64 -12.38
N ALA A 236 -5.57 22.41 -13.11
CA ALA A 236 -4.49 23.19 -12.51
C ALA A 236 -5.02 24.28 -11.56
N VAL A 237 -6.12 24.95 -11.91
CA VAL A 237 -6.77 25.95 -11.03
C VAL A 237 -7.31 25.28 -9.76
N LEU A 238 -7.97 24.12 -9.88
CA LEU A 238 -8.46 23.34 -8.75
C LEU A 238 -7.33 22.86 -7.83
N SER A 239 -6.25 22.34 -8.43
CA SER A 239 -5.04 21.93 -7.70
C SER A 239 -4.46 23.07 -6.88
N LYS A 240 -4.36 24.27 -7.47
CA LYS A 240 -3.91 25.48 -6.76
C LYS A 240 -4.89 25.93 -5.66
N PHE A 241 -6.19 25.86 -5.92
CA PHE A 241 -7.23 26.22 -4.96
C PHE A 241 -7.19 25.33 -3.71
N PHE A 242 -7.07 24.01 -3.90
CA PHE A 242 -6.96 23.05 -2.79
C PHE A 242 -5.56 22.94 -2.20
N GLY A 243 -4.56 23.60 -2.79
CA GLY A 243 -3.20 23.60 -2.30
C GLY A 243 -2.47 22.26 -2.45
N VAL A 244 -2.82 21.48 -3.46
CA VAL A 244 -2.29 20.12 -3.64
C VAL A 244 -0.78 20.13 -3.88
N ASN A 245 -0.23 21.20 -4.46
CA ASN A 245 1.20 21.27 -4.77
C ASN A 245 2.06 21.68 -3.57
N GLU A 246 1.43 22.20 -2.52
CA GLU A 246 2.07 22.68 -1.30
C GLU A 246 2.03 21.63 -0.17
N THR A 247 1.29 20.52 -0.35
CA THR A 247 1.07 19.55 0.74
C THR A 247 2.36 18.91 1.25
N MET A 248 3.38 18.82 0.39
CA MET A 248 4.66 18.19 0.68
C MET A 248 5.77 19.18 1.09
N GLU A 249 5.49 20.47 1.22
CA GLU A 249 6.53 21.47 1.53
C GLU A 249 7.20 21.25 2.90
N ASN A 250 6.43 20.81 3.90
CA ASN A 250 6.90 20.53 5.25
C ASN A 250 7.09 19.04 5.52
N PHE A 251 7.06 18.20 4.48
CA PHE A 251 7.21 16.75 4.61
C PHE A 251 8.54 16.39 5.27
N ARG A 252 8.47 15.54 6.29
CA ARG A 252 9.61 14.96 7.00
C ARG A 252 9.76 13.47 6.70
N GLY A 253 8.63 12.78 6.54
CA GLY A 253 8.60 11.33 6.42
C GLY A 253 9.02 10.64 7.73
N ARG A 254 9.28 9.33 7.68
CA ARG A 254 9.81 8.63 8.87
C ARG A 254 11.26 9.05 9.10
N GLU A 255 11.54 9.64 10.26
CA GLU A 255 12.92 9.86 10.70
C GLU A 255 13.62 8.50 10.88
N LYS A 256 14.83 8.35 10.34
CA LYS A 256 15.73 7.27 10.75
C LYS A 256 16.13 7.54 12.19
N HIS A 257 15.53 6.81 13.12
CA HIS A 257 16.13 6.68 14.44
C HIS A 257 17.34 5.75 14.29
N ASP A 258 18.53 6.34 14.31
CA ASP A 258 19.82 5.63 14.46
C ASP A 258 19.85 4.75 15.72
#